data_AF-A0AAD8AKH0-F1
#
_entry.id   AF-A0AAD8AKH0-F1
#
_cell.length_a   1.000
_cell.length_b   1.000
_cell.length_c   1.000
_cell.angle_alpha   90.00
_cell.angle_beta   90.00
_cell.angle_gamma   90.00
#
_symmetry.space_group_name_H-M   'P 1'
#
loop_
_entity.id
_entity.type
_entity.pdbx_description
1 polymer ?
#
loop_
_entity_poly.entity_id
_entity_poly.type
_entity_poly.pdbx_seq_one_letter_code
_entity_poly.pdbx_strand_id
1 'polypeptide(L)'
;MYTMDYTFNTAETEEDRAMSNFMLDVWMAYAKTGVPIPDEKEIYWLPTSQNEKDLTYVLINNPEDVHLKKSDDIGHQKFWDLLPINEPQMRKTTPFN
;
A
#
# COMPACT_ATOMS: atom_id res chain seq x y z
N MET A 1 30.85 -34.98 -1.23
CA MET A 1 30.85 -33.66 -0.57
C MET A 1 29.98 -32.75 -1.42
N TYR A 2 28.75 -32.50 -1.00
CA TYR A 2 27.78 -31.71 -1.77
C TYR A 2 27.90 -30.27 -1.28
N THR A 3 28.48 -29.38 -2.09
CA THR A 3 28.39 -27.95 -1.82
C THR A 3 26.98 -27.53 -2.20
N MET A 4 26.17 -27.17 -1.22
CA MET A 4 24.94 -26.42 -1.49
C MET A 4 25.36 -25.08 -2.06
N ASP A 5 25.29 -24.93 -3.38
CA ASP A 5 25.28 -23.64 -4.05
C ASP A 5 23.98 -22.93 -3.67
N TYR A 6 23.95 -22.32 -2.48
CA TYR A 6 23.02 -21.25 -2.17
C TYR A 6 23.48 -20.01 -2.92
N THR A 7 23.42 -20.06 -4.24
CA THR A 7 23.26 -18.82 -4.99
C THR A 7 21.88 -18.31 -4.57
N PHE A 8 21.85 -17.24 -3.80
CA PHE A 8 20.75 -16.29 -3.90
C PHE A 8 20.74 -15.86 -5.37
N ASN A 9 20.10 -16.66 -6.21
CA ASN A 9 19.65 -16.22 -7.52
C ASN A 9 18.39 -15.42 -7.24
N THR A 10 18.57 -14.29 -6.53
CA THR A 10 17.78 -13.13 -6.81
C THR A 10 18.14 -12.82 -8.25
N ALA A 11 17.36 -13.36 -9.18
CA ALA A 11 17.19 -12.69 -10.45
C ALA A 11 16.53 -11.35 -10.08
N GLU A 12 17.31 -10.43 -9.49
CA GLU A 12 17.01 -9.02 -9.39
C GLU A 12 17.06 -8.56 -10.83
N THR A 13 15.95 -8.74 -11.52
CA THR A 13 15.76 -8.06 -12.77
C THR A 13 16.01 -6.57 -12.52
N GLU A 14 16.52 -5.87 -13.51
CA GLU A 14 16.75 -4.43 -13.37
C GLU A 14 15.47 -3.70 -12.93
N GLU A 15 14.32 -4.23 -13.35
CA GLU A 15 12.97 -3.85 -12.95
C GLU A 15 12.72 -4.04 -11.44
N ASP A 16 13.08 -5.19 -10.86
CA ASP A 16 12.93 -5.44 -9.42
C ASP A 16 13.82 -4.52 -8.57
N ARG A 17 15.04 -4.21 -9.06
CA ARG A 17 15.92 -3.23 -8.40
C ARG A 17 15.34 -1.83 -8.47
N ALA A 18 14.82 -1.44 -9.62
CA ALA A 18 14.18 -0.14 -9.81
C ALA A 18 12.95 0.00 -8.90
N MET A 19 12.13 -1.06 -8.77
CA MET A 19 11.01 -1.08 -7.83
C MET A 19 11.46 -0.95 -6.37
N SER A 20 12.49 -1.69 -5.98
CA SER A 20 13.03 -1.62 -4.61
C SER A 20 13.54 -0.22 -4.27
N ASN A 21 14.29 0.40 -5.18
CA ASN A 21 14.78 1.77 -5.03
C ASN A 21 13.62 2.77 -4.94
N PHE A 22 12.64 2.66 -5.84
CA PHE A 22 11.46 3.52 -5.82
C PHE A 22 10.68 3.44 -4.49
N MET A 23 10.51 2.23 -3.94
CA MET A 23 9.84 2.06 -2.65
C MET A 23 10.65 2.68 -1.51
N LEU A 24 11.97 2.57 -1.52
CA LEU A 24 12.82 3.26 -0.54
C LEU A 24 12.70 4.78 -0.65
N ASP A 25 12.65 5.33 -1.87
CA ASP A 25 12.49 6.76 -2.11
C ASP A 25 11.15 7.28 -1.59
N VAL A 26 10.07 6.52 -1.78
CA VAL A 26 8.74 6.80 -1.21
C VAL A 26 8.81 6.92 0.32
N TRP A 27 9.42 5.94 0.99
CA TRP A 27 9.58 5.97 2.45
C TRP A 27 10.48 7.10 2.93
N MET A 28 11.57 7.37 2.22
CA MET A 28 12.48 8.47 2.55
C MET A 28 11.84 9.85 2.35
N ALA A 29 11.05 10.03 1.28
CA ALA A 29 10.30 11.25 1.04
C ALA A 29 9.33 11.52 2.19
N TYR A 30 8.54 10.51 2.57
CA TYR A 30 7.62 10.62 3.71
C TYR A 30 8.35 10.98 5.00
N ALA A 31 9.47 10.33 5.30
CA ALA A 31 10.24 10.61 6.52
C ALA A 31 10.82 12.04 6.56
N LYS A 32 11.13 12.62 5.40
CA LYS A 32 11.72 13.96 5.28
C LYS A 32 10.68 15.07 5.29
N THR A 33 9.60 14.92 4.52
CA THR A 33 8.65 16.01 4.25
C THR A 33 7.24 15.75 4.78
N GLY A 34 6.95 14.51 5.20
CA GLY A 34 5.60 14.05 5.49
C GLY A 34 4.75 13.77 4.24
N VAL A 35 5.32 13.94 3.04
CA VAL A 35 4.67 13.64 1.77
C VAL A 35 5.37 12.43 1.14
N PRO A 36 4.65 11.32 0.93
CA PRO A 36 5.24 10.04 0.55
C PRO A 36 5.63 9.91 -0.92
N ILE A 37 5.35 10.89 -1.77
CA ILE A 37 5.71 10.83 -3.19
C ILE A 37 6.93 11.73 -3.45
N PRO A 38 7.99 11.21 -4.11
CA PRO A 38 9.13 12.02 -4.51
C PRO A 38 8.71 13.19 -5.40
N ASP A 39 9.31 14.36 -5.19
CA ASP A 39 8.95 15.62 -5.89
C ASP A 39 9.02 15.52 -7.44
N GLU A 40 9.73 14.52 -7.96
CA GLU A 40 9.88 14.23 -9.39
C GLU A 40 8.61 13.66 -10.03
N LYS A 41 7.65 13.18 -9.23
CA LYS A 41 6.35 12.68 -9.70
C LYS A 41 5.28 13.74 -9.44
N GLU A 42 4.54 14.14 -10.47
CA GLU A 42 3.41 15.08 -10.39
C GLU A 42 2.16 14.45 -9.74
N ILE A 43 2.33 13.71 -8.63
CA ILE A 43 1.24 13.01 -7.94
C ILE A 43 1.14 13.57 -6.52
N TYR A 44 0.01 14.21 -6.24
CA TYR A 44 -0.29 14.74 -4.92
C TYR A 44 -1.03 13.70 -4.08
N TRP A 45 -0.30 12.86 -3.35
CA TRP A 45 -0.92 11.92 -2.41
C TRP A 45 -1.46 12.66 -1.19
N LEU A 46 -2.74 13.03 -1.25
CA LEU A 46 -3.44 13.70 -0.17
C LEU A 46 -3.81 12.71 0.95
N PRO A 47 -3.77 13.15 2.22
CA PRO A 47 -4.29 12.36 3.33
C PRO A 47 -5.76 12.00 3.12
N THR A 48 -6.15 10.78 3.52
CA THR A 48 -7.55 10.37 3.51
C THR A 48 -8.34 11.15 4.56
N SER A 49 -9.54 11.61 4.20
CA SER A 49 -10.46 12.26 5.12
C SER A 49 -11.14 11.23 6.04
N GLN A 50 -11.60 11.69 7.21
CA GLN A 50 -12.35 10.83 8.13
C GLN A 50 -13.77 10.58 7.58
N ASN A 51 -14.24 9.34 7.69
CA ASN A 51 -15.60 8.90 7.30
C ASN A 51 -15.93 8.96 5.80
N GLU A 52 -14.94 9.06 4.91
CA GLU A 52 -15.20 8.81 3.49
C GLU A 52 -15.44 7.32 3.23
N LYS A 53 -16.49 7.01 2.46
CA LYS A 53 -16.82 5.64 2.04
C LYS A 53 -15.77 5.09 1.06
N ASP A 54 -15.17 5.98 0.28
CA ASP A 54 -14.26 5.64 -0.78
C ASP A 54 -12.83 5.97 -0.34
N LEU A 55 -11.96 4.95 -0.23
CA LEU A 55 -10.57 5.15 0.13
C LEU A 55 -9.76 5.60 -1.09
N THR A 56 -9.05 6.71 -0.94
CA THR A 56 -8.07 7.18 -1.93
C THR A 56 -6.70 6.59 -1.60
N TYR A 57 -6.09 5.91 -2.56
CA TYR A 57 -4.81 5.24 -2.42
C TYR A 57 -3.95 5.44 -3.67
N VAL A 58 -2.64 5.25 -3.52
CA VAL A 58 -1.71 5.24 -4.64
C VAL A 58 -1.53 3.81 -5.12
N LEU A 59 -1.84 3.57 -6.39
CA LEU A 59 -1.51 2.33 -7.08
C LEU A 59 -0.13 2.49 -7.72
N ILE A 60 0.78 1.58 -7.38
CA ILE A 60 2.12 1.49 -7.95
C ILE A 60 2.14 0.20 -8.77
N ASN A 61 2.12 0.31 -10.10
CA ASN A 61 2.28 -0.84 -10.99
C ASN A 61 3.77 -1.09 -11.28
N ASN A 62 4.53 0.00 -11.49
CA ASN A 62 5.98 0.02 -11.65
C ASN A 62 6.52 1.42 -11.26
N PRO A 63 7.85 1.64 -11.19
CA PRO A 63 8.42 2.95 -10.84
C PRO A 63 8.00 4.11 -11.75
N GLU A 64 7.59 3.83 -12.98
CA GLU A 64 7.14 4.82 -13.96
C GLU A 64 5.63 5.03 -13.93
N ASP A 65 4.87 3.95 -13.67
CA ASP A 65 3.41 3.89 -13.60
C ASP A 65 2.92 3.90 -12.15
N VAL A 66 2.66 5.13 -11.68
CA VAL A 66 2.14 5.42 -10.35
C VAL A 66 0.94 6.33 -10.51
N HIS A 67 -0.20 5.95 -9.92
CA HIS A 67 -1.45 6.69 -10.09
C HIS A 67 -2.27 6.72 -8.80
N LEU A 68 -2.98 7.82 -8.57
CA LEU A 68 -4.01 7.88 -7.54
C LEU A 68 -5.28 7.16 -8.01
N LYS A 69 -5.78 6.27 -7.17
CA LYS A 69 -7.06 5.60 -7.35
C LYS A 69 -7.96 5.84 -6.14
N LYS A 70 -9.26 5.76 -6.39
CA LYS A 70 -10.30 5.86 -5.36
C LYS A 70 -11.23 4.66 -5.51
N SER A 71 -11.48 3.93 -4.44
CA SER A 71 -12.33 2.73 -4.45
C SER A 71 -13.12 2.59 -3.15
N ASP A 72 -14.36 2.10 -3.26
CA ASP A 72 -15.21 1.73 -2.12
C ASP A 72 -15.04 0.28 -1.67
N ASP A 73 -14.26 -0.52 -2.42
CA ASP A 73 -14.07 -1.95 -2.18
C ASP A 73 -12.59 -2.32 -2.37
N ILE A 74 -11.79 -2.05 -1.35
CA ILE A 74 -10.37 -2.45 -1.32
C ILE A 74 -10.29 -3.77 -0.54
N GLY A 75 -9.69 -4.78 -1.16
CA GLY A 75 -9.54 -6.09 -0.54
C GLY A 75 -10.84 -6.86 -0.39
N HIS A 76 -11.88 -6.52 -1.17
CA HIS A 76 -13.21 -7.14 -1.11
C HIS A 76 -13.85 -7.04 0.27
N GLN A 77 -13.91 -5.84 0.84
CA GLN A 77 -14.49 -5.59 2.16
C GLN A 77 -15.91 -6.18 2.28
N LYS A 78 -16.72 -6.06 1.21
CA LYS A 78 -18.07 -6.65 1.16
C LYS A 78 -18.06 -8.16 1.36
N PHE A 79 -17.05 -8.87 0.88
CA PHE A 79 -16.89 -10.30 1.12
C PHE A 79 -16.56 -10.58 2.59
N TRP A 80 -15.64 -9.83 3.18
CA TRP A 80 -15.25 -10.00 4.59
C TRP A 80 -16.38 -9.67 5.56
N ASP A 81 -17.19 -8.65 5.26
CA ASP A 81 -18.38 -8.27 6.04
C ASP A 81 -19.49 -9.34 6.03
N LEU A 82 -19.50 -10.23 5.02
CA LEU A 82 -20.47 -11.33 4.93
C LEU A 82 -20.09 -12.54 5.79
N LEU A 83 -18.84 -12.62 6.23
CA LEU A 83 -18.42 -13.74 7.07
C LEU A 83 -19.07 -13.61 8.45
N PRO A 84 -19.56 -14.71 9.05
CA PRO A 84 -20.12 -14.70 10.40
C PRO A 84 -19.03 -14.61 11.47
N ILE A 85 -18.01 -13.78 11.24
CA ILE A 85 -16.89 -13.54 12.14
C ILE A 85 -17.27 -12.34 13.00
N ASN A 86 -17.49 -12.58 14.29
CA ASN A 86 -17.77 -11.52 15.24
C ASN A 86 -16.45 -10.93 15.78
N GLU A 87 -15.78 -10.13 14.96
CA GLU A 87 -14.55 -9.44 15.36
C GLU A 87 -14.86 -8.31 16.36
N PRO A 88 -14.04 -8.13 17.41
CA PRO A 88 -14.11 -6.96 18.27
C PRO A 88 -13.85 -5.68 17.46
N GLN A 89 -14.92 -4.95 17.13
CA GLN A 89 -14.82 -3.71 16.36
C GLN A 89 -14.39 -2.55 17.26
N MET A 90 -13.18 -2.02 17.05
CA MET A 90 -12.73 -0.78 17.69
C MET A 90 -13.43 0.44 17.07
N ARG A 91 -14.76 0.61 17.27
CA ARG A 91 -15.58 1.83 17.06
C ARG A 91 -17.10 1.61 16.95
N LYS A 92 -17.66 0.45 17.31
CA LYS A 92 -19.10 0.38 17.57
C LYS A 92 -19.35 0.78 19.02
N THR A 93 -19.68 2.04 19.28
CA THR A 93 -20.45 2.39 20.49
C THR A 93 -21.83 1.76 20.35
N THR A 94 -21.92 0.49 20.72
CA THR A 94 -23.18 -0.23 20.82
C THR A 94 -23.96 0.36 22.00
N PRO A 95 -25.15 0.97 21.81
CA PRO A 95 -26.05 1.22 22.92
C PRO A 95 -26.64 -0.13 23.33
N PHE A 96 -26.45 -0.51 24.59
CA PHE A 96 -27.16 -1.63 25.19
C PHE A 96 -28.64 -1.21 25.34
N ASN A 97 -29.54 -1.93 24.67
CA ASN A 97 -30.97 -1.94 24.98
C ASN A 97 -31.28 -3.27 25.66
#